data_AF-Q9NVD3-F1
#
_entry.id   AF-Q9NVD3-F1
#
_cell.length_a   1.000
_cell.length_b   1.000
_cell.length_c   1.000
_cell.angle_alpha   90.00
_cell.angle_beta   90.00
_cell.angle_gamma   90.00
#
_symmetry.space_group_name_H-M   'P 1'
#
loop_
_entity.id
_entity.type
_entity.pdbx_description
1 polymer ?
#
loop_
_entity_poly.entity_id
_entity_poly.type
_entity_poly.pdbx_seq_one_letter_code
_entity_poly.pdbx_strand_id
1 'polypeptide(L)'
;MQKGKGRTSRIRRRKLCGSSESRGVNESHKSEFIELRKWLKARKFQDSNLAPACFPGTGRGLMSQTSLQEGQMIISLPESCLLTTDTVIRSYLGAYITKWKPPPSPLLALCTFLVSEKHAGHRSLWKPYLEILPKAYTCPVCLEPEVVNLLPKSLKAKAEEQRAHVQEFFASSRDFFSSLQPLFAEAVDSIFSYSALLWAWCTVNTRAVYLRPRQRECLSAEPDTCALAPYLDLLNHSPHVQVKAAFNEETHSYEIRTTSRWRKHEEVFICYGPHDNQRLFLEYGFVSVHNPHACVYVSREILVKYLPSTDKQMDKKISILKDHGYIENLTFGWDGPSWRLLTALKLLCLEAEKFTCWKKVLLGEVISDTNEKTSLDIAQKICYYFIEETNAVLQKVSHMKDEKEALINQLTLVESLWTEELKILRASAETLHSLQTAFT
;
A
#
# COMPACT_ATOMS: atom_id res chain seq x y z
N MET A 1 -44.46 -28.25 0.35
CA MET A 1 -44.10 -27.72 1.70
C MET A 1 -44.41 -26.24 1.79
N GLN A 2 -45.34 -25.82 2.65
CA GLN A 2 -45.65 -24.41 2.88
C GLN A 2 -44.45 -23.70 3.52
N LYS A 3 -43.95 -22.62 2.87
CA LYS A 3 -42.85 -21.80 3.39
C LYS A 3 -43.32 -21.09 4.66
N GLY A 4 -42.83 -21.53 5.83
CA GLY A 4 -43.18 -20.92 7.12
C GLY A 4 -42.92 -19.40 7.14
N LYS A 5 -43.96 -18.60 7.39
CA LYS A 5 -43.89 -17.12 7.40
C LYS A 5 -43.63 -16.51 8.80
N GLY A 6 -43.37 -17.35 9.82
CA GLY A 6 -43.20 -16.90 11.21
C GLY A 6 -41.87 -16.20 11.51
N ARG A 7 -41.83 -15.45 12.62
CA ARG A 7 -40.65 -14.73 13.15
C ARG A 7 -39.41 -15.63 13.25
N THR A 8 -39.58 -16.86 13.72
CA THR A 8 -38.51 -17.88 13.81
C THR A 8 -37.96 -18.27 12.44
N SER A 9 -38.81 -18.37 11.41
CA SER A 9 -38.36 -18.65 10.03
C SER A 9 -37.58 -17.48 9.44
N ARG A 10 -37.96 -16.23 9.74
CA ARG A 10 -37.19 -15.04 9.32
C ARG A 10 -35.81 -14.99 9.98
N ILE A 11 -35.72 -15.34 11.27
CA ILE A 11 -34.44 -15.42 11.99
C ILE A 11 -33.56 -16.55 11.42
N ARG A 12 -34.13 -17.75 11.19
CA ARG A 12 -33.40 -18.85 10.54
C ARG A 12 -32.93 -18.48 9.13
N ARG A 13 -33.76 -17.80 8.33
CA ARG A 13 -33.35 -17.31 7.00
C ARG A 13 -32.26 -16.24 7.07
N ARG A 14 -32.28 -15.35 8.07
CA ARG A 14 -31.16 -14.41 8.30
C ARG A 14 -29.87 -15.13 8.70
N LYS A 15 -29.94 -16.23 9.46
CA LYS A 15 -28.77 -17.07 9.79
C LYS A 15 -28.30 -17.96 8.63
N LEU A 16 -29.20 -18.36 7.72
CA LEU A 16 -28.90 -19.23 6.58
C LEU A 16 -28.45 -18.46 5.32
N CYS A 17 -29.00 -17.27 5.07
CA CYS A 17 -28.64 -16.43 3.91
C CYS A 17 -27.60 -15.34 4.24
N GLY A 18 -27.10 -15.30 5.48
CA GLY A 18 -25.98 -14.47 5.83
C GLY A 18 -25.02 -15.34 6.62
N SER A 19 -23.91 -15.73 5.99
CA SER A 19 -22.63 -15.60 6.68
C SER A 19 -22.71 -14.28 7.44
N SER A 20 -22.62 -14.33 8.76
CA SER A 20 -22.58 -13.13 9.57
C SER A 20 -21.23 -12.46 9.27
N GLU A 21 -21.11 -11.82 8.11
CA GLU A 21 -20.17 -10.73 7.88
C GLU A 21 -20.43 -9.79 9.04
N SER A 22 -19.52 -9.84 9.99
CA SER A 22 -19.59 -9.14 11.25
C SER A 22 -19.73 -7.66 10.96
N ARG A 23 -20.95 -7.13 11.12
CA ARG A 23 -21.24 -5.72 10.92
C ARG A 23 -20.32 -4.89 11.80
N GLY A 24 -19.78 -3.81 11.23
CA GLY A 24 -18.97 -2.87 12.00
C GLY A 24 -19.72 -2.32 13.21
N VAL A 25 -18.98 -2.07 14.29
CA VAL A 25 -19.48 -1.44 15.51
C VAL A 25 -19.33 0.06 15.35
N ASN A 26 -20.43 0.81 15.46
CA ASN A 26 -20.41 2.27 15.34
C ASN A 26 -19.62 2.91 16.50
N GLU A 27 -18.67 3.78 16.17
CA GLU A 27 -17.79 4.44 17.14
C GLU A 27 -18.04 5.95 17.26
N SER A 28 -19.11 6.49 16.66
CA SER A 28 -19.44 7.93 16.70
C SER A 28 -19.63 8.47 18.11
N HIS A 29 -19.86 7.61 19.10
CA HIS A 29 -20.04 7.98 20.50
C HIS A 29 -18.71 8.23 21.22
N LYS A 30 -17.56 7.81 20.67
CA LYS A 30 -16.25 8.05 21.28
C LYS A 30 -15.88 9.54 21.20
N SER A 31 -15.21 10.04 22.24
CA SER A 31 -14.93 11.46 22.40
C SER A 31 -14.05 12.02 21.27
N GLU A 32 -13.06 11.26 20.81
CA GLU A 32 -12.19 11.66 19.70
C GLU A 32 -12.96 11.94 18.41
N PHE A 33 -13.99 11.14 18.09
CA PHE A 33 -14.81 11.33 16.90
C PHE A 33 -15.84 12.45 17.08
N ILE A 34 -16.36 12.66 18.30
CA ILE A 34 -17.23 13.78 18.61
C ILE A 34 -16.46 15.10 18.42
N GLU A 35 -15.26 15.20 18.96
CA GLU A 35 -14.41 16.38 18.83
C GLU A 35 -13.97 16.61 17.38
N LEU A 36 -13.59 15.55 16.66
CA LEU A 36 -13.30 15.64 15.23
C LEU A 36 -14.50 16.18 14.44
N ARG A 37 -15.71 15.65 14.69
CA ARG A 37 -16.93 16.12 14.01
C ARG A 37 -17.25 17.59 14.29
N LYS A 38 -17.09 18.06 15.54
CA LYS A 38 -17.24 19.49 15.88
C LYS A 38 -16.22 20.34 15.13
N TRP A 39 -14.96 19.90 15.11
CA TRP A 39 -13.85 20.57 14.46
C TRP A 39 -14.03 20.69 12.94
N LEU A 40 -14.52 19.64 12.29
CA LEU A 40 -14.86 19.61 10.87
C LEU A 40 -16.06 20.52 10.55
N LYS A 41 -17.10 20.52 11.41
CA LYS A 41 -18.27 21.39 11.24
C LYS A 41 -17.90 22.86 11.25
N ALA A 42 -16.98 23.27 12.12
CA ALA A 42 -16.43 24.63 12.15
C ALA A 42 -15.69 24.99 10.84
N ARG A 43 -15.21 23.99 10.09
CA ARG A 43 -14.56 24.10 8.78
C ARG A 43 -15.50 23.78 7.62
N LYS A 44 -16.80 24.01 7.82
CA LYS A 44 -17.86 23.88 6.80
C LYS A 44 -18.12 22.46 6.30
N PHE A 45 -17.56 21.42 6.91
CA PHE A 45 -17.93 20.04 6.58
C PHE A 45 -19.27 19.67 7.20
N GLN A 46 -20.24 19.26 6.37
CA GLN A 46 -21.62 19.00 6.80
C GLN A 46 -22.09 17.57 6.52
N ASP A 47 -21.29 16.74 5.85
CA ASP A 47 -21.71 15.41 5.42
C ASP A 47 -22.02 14.49 6.60
N SER A 48 -23.23 13.97 6.64
CA SER A 48 -23.68 12.99 7.64
C SER A 48 -23.79 11.57 7.09
N ASN A 49 -23.46 11.36 5.81
CA ASN A 49 -23.64 10.06 5.14
C ASN A 49 -22.72 8.96 5.67
N LEU A 50 -21.65 9.30 6.37
CA LEU A 50 -20.66 8.35 6.89
C LEU A 50 -20.59 8.45 8.42
N ALA A 51 -20.31 7.32 9.07
CA ALA A 51 -20.03 7.26 10.49
C ALA A 51 -18.76 6.44 10.76
N PRO A 52 -17.89 6.88 11.68
CA PRO A 52 -16.77 6.06 12.12
C PRO A 52 -17.25 4.77 12.76
N ALA A 53 -16.55 3.68 12.44
CA ALA A 53 -16.85 2.36 12.93
C ALA A 53 -15.60 1.50 13.04
N CYS A 54 -15.67 0.43 13.81
CA CYS A 54 -14.65 -0.61 13.86
C CYS A 54 -15.20 -1.90 13.24
N PHE A 55 -14.50 -2.41 12.23
CA PHE A 55 -14.87 -3.58 11.44
C PHE A 55 -13.87 -4.71 11.68
N PRO A 56 -14.35 -5.96 11.75
CA PRO A 56 -13.44 -7.09 11.79
C PRO A 56 -12.66 -7.24 10.48
N GLY A 57 -11.34 -7.41 10.59
CA GLY A 57 -10.42 -7.54 9.46
C GLY A 57 -9.76 -6.23 9.03
N THR A 58 -10.51 -5.14 8.93
CA THR A 58 -10.01 -3.82 8.46
C THR A 58 -9.80 -2.82 9.60
N GLY A 59 -10.36 -3.09 10.78
CA GLY A 59 -10.23 -2.23 11.95
C GLY A 59 -11.06 -0.96 11.81
N ARG A 60 -10.45 0.19 12.12
CA ARG A 60 -11.15 1.48 12.06
C ARG A 60 -11.45 1.84 10.61
N GLY A 61 -12.70 2.19 10.32
CA GLY A 61 -13.17 2.57 8.99
C GLY A 61 -14.38 3.52 9.05
N LEU A 62 -15.02 3.72 7.90
CA LEU A 62 -16.30 4.43 7.81
C LEU A 62 -17.41 3.49 7.34
N MET A 63 -18.56 3.51 8.01
CA MET A 63 -19.79 2.89 7.53
C MET A 63 -20.73 3.91 6.89
N SER A 64 -21.53 3.47 5.93
CA SER A 64 -22.59 4.31 5.37
C SER A 64 -23.80 4.39 6.29
N GLN A 65 -24.33 5.60 6.53
CA GLN A 65 -25.58 5.83 7.26
C GLN A 65 -26.83 5.72 6.39
N THR A 66 -26.66 5.67 5.08
CA THR A 66 -27.72 5.56 4.09
C THR A 66 -27.34 4.48 3.07
N SER A 67 -28.21 4.15 2.13
CA SER A 67 -27.79 3.32 0.99
C SER A 67 -27.28 4.25 -0.10
N LEU A 68 -26.11 3.96 -0.66
CA LEU A 68 -25.50 4.73 -1.74
C LEU A 68 -25.69 4.01 -3.08
N GLN A 69 -26.05 4.77 -4.10
CA GLN A 69 -26.12 4.33 -5.49
C GLN A 69 -24.86 4.74 -6.25
N GLU A 70 -24.62 4.07 -7.38
CA GLU A 70 -23.56 4.44 -8.32
C GLU A 70 -23.65 5.94 -8.71
N GLY A 71 -22.49 6.60 -8.76
CA GLY A 71 -22.35 8.03 -9.04
C GLY A 71 -22.61 8.95 -7.85
N GLN A 72 -23.17 8.45 -6.75
CA GLN A 72 -23.43 9.28 -5.56
C GLN A 72 -22.15 9.66 -4.82
N MET A 73 -22.23 10.79 -4.12
CA MET A 73 -21.15 11.30 -3.27
C MET A 73 -20.99 10.41 -2.03
N ILE A 74 -19.79 9.87 -1.84
CA ILE A 74 -19.37 9.26 -0.57
C ILE A 74 -19.10 10.37 0.44
N ILE A 75 -18.24 11.32 0.06
CA ILE A 75 -17.80 12.42 0.91
C ILE A 75 -17.37 13.62 0.04
N SER A 76 -17.70 14.83 0.48
CA SER A 76 -17.19 16.11 -0.01
C SER A 76 -16.54 16.86 1.16
N LEU A 77 -15.21 16.91 1.16
CA LEU A 77 -14.42 17.50 2.24
C LEU A 77 -13.89 18.88 1.81
N PRO A 78 -14.37 19.99 2.41
CA PRO A 78 -13.93 21.33 2.03
C PRO A 78 -12.42 21.53 2.17
N GLU A 79 -11.85 22.38 1.31
CA GLU A 79 -10.43 22.74 1.33
C GLU A 79 -9.95 23.22 2.72
N SER A 80 -10.80 23.91 3.48
CA SER A 80 -10.50 24.37 4.84
C SER A 80 -10.27 23.24 5.85
N CYS A 81 -10.64 21.99 5.53
CA CYS A 81 -10.34 20.81 6.32
C CYS A 81 -9.00 20.17 5.96
N LEU A 82 -8.47 20.44 4.76
CA LEU A 82 -7.27 19.78 4.24
C LEU A 82 -6.00 20.35 4.86
N LEU A 83 -5.08 19.46 5.22
CA LEU A 83 -3.71 19.84 5.57
C LEU A 83 -2.83 19.66 4.34
N THR A 84 -2.49 20.79 3.72
CA THR A 84 -1.63 20.91 2.54
C THR A 84 -0.39 21.74 2.88
N THR A 85 0.56 21.82 1.96
CA THR A 85 1.70 22.74 2.06
C THR A 85 1.25 24.20 2.19
N ASP A 86 0.17 24.63 1.52
CA ASP A 86 -0.39 25.98 1.68
C ASP A 86 -0.89 26.21 3.12
N THR A 87 -1.57 25.22 3.72
CA THR A 87 -1.94 25.25 5.15
C THR A 87 -0.71 25.44 6.05
N VAL A 88 0.39 24.74 5.76
CA VAL A 88 1.65 24.87 6.52
C VAL A 88 2.27 26.25 6.32
N ILE A 89 2.35 26.76 5.10
CA ILE A 89 2.96 28.07 4.78
C ILE A 89 2.15 29.23 5.36
N ARG A 90 0.84 29.09 5.53
CA ARG A 90 0.00 30.09 6.20
C ARG A 90 0.08 30.04 7.73
N SER A 91 0.70 29.00 8.29
CA SER A 91 0.88 28.85 9.73
C SER A 91 2.10 29.63 10.26
N TYR A 92 2.33 29.55 11.57
CA TYR A 92 3.50 30.12 12.23
C TYR A 92 4.85 29.57 11.71
N LEU A 93 4.86 28.38 11.08
CA LEU A 93 6.05 27.80 10.44
C LEU A 93 6.40 28.46 9.10
N GLY A 94 5.44 29.13 8.46
CA GLY A 94 5.59 29.62 7.08
C GLY A 94 6.76 30.57 6.87
N ALA A 95 7.01 31.46 7.84
CA ALA A 95 8.12 32.41 7.78
C ALA A 95 9.49 31.71 7.82
N TYR A 96 9.60 30.61 8.58
CA TYR A 96 10.84 29.84 8.72
C TYR A 96 11.09 29.03 7.45
N ILE A 97 10.07 28.33 6.95
CA ILE A 97 10.14 27.56 5.69
C ILE A 97 10.51 28.48 4.52
N THR A 98 9.88 29.65 4.42
CA THR A 98 10.09 30.58 3.31
C THR A 98 11.50 31.17 3.28
N LYS A 99 12.07 31.46 4.46
CA LYS A 99 13.41 32.03 4.59
C LYS A 99 14.52 30.99 4.49
N TRP A 100 14.23 29.73 4.83
CA TRP A 100 15.23 28.67 4.83
C TRP A 100 15.80 28.40 3.42
N LYS A 101 17.11 28.15 3.36
CA LYS A 101 17.84 27.79 2.13
C LYS A 101 18.80 26.62 2.41
N PRO A 102 18.85 25.60 1.54
CA PRO A 102 18.00 25.41 0.35
C PRO A 102 16.51 25.21 0.72
N PRO A 103 15.56 25.50 -0.19
CA PRO A 103 14.13 25.35 0.09
C PRO A 103 13.77 23.94 0.58
N PRO A 104 13.02 23.79 1.69
CA PRO A 104 12.53 22.49 2.16
C PRO A 104 11.67 21.78 1.13
N SER A 105 11.66 20.44 1.15
CA SER A 105 10.73 19.67 0.33
C SER A 105 9.29 19.81 0.84
N PRO A 106 8.27 19.65 -0.04
CA PRO A 106 6.87 19.58 0.37
C PRO A 106 6.62 18.56 1.49
N LEU A 107 7.27 17.40 1.40
CA LEU A 107 7.20 16.35 2.41
C LEU A 107 7.79 16.81 3.76
N LEU A 108 8.95 17.47 3.75
CA LEU A 108 9.57 18.01 4.96
C LEU A 108 8.68 19.06 5.62
N ALA A 109 8.05 19.94 4.84
CA ALA A 109 7.10 20.93 5.37
C ALA A 109 5.91 20.26 6.08
N LEU A 110 5.28 19.26 5.44
CA LEU A 110 4.17 18.51 6.04
C LEU A 110 4.59 17.75 7.30
N CYS A 111 5.72 17.04 7.25
CA CYS A 111 6.22 16.29 8.40
C CYS A 111 6.56 17.20 9.58
N THR A 112 7.21 18.34 9.30
CA THR A 112 7.54 19.34 10.32
C THR A 112 6.29 19.88 11.00
N PHE A 113 5.25 20.19 10.21
CA PHE A 113 3.98 20.65 10.74
C PHE A 113 3.32 19.60 11.64
N LEU A 114 3.27 18.35 11.21
CA LEU A 114 2.70 17.25 12.00
C LEU A 114 3.40 17.06 13.35
N VAL A 115 4.74 17.05 13.35
CA VAL A 115 5.51 16.92 14.60
C VAL A 115 5.26 18.11 15.52
N SER A 116 5.28 19.34 14.97
CA SER A 116 5.08 20.57 15.73
C SER A 116 3.68 20.62 16.37
N GLU A 117 2.65 20.31 15.60
CA GLU A 117 1.26 20.30 16.10
C GLU A 117 1.02 19.17 17.10
N LYS A 118 1.65 18.00 16.89
CA LYS A 118 1.59 16.89 17.86
C LYS A 118 2.23 17.28 19.19
N HIS A 119 3.37 17.97 19.15
CA HIS A 119 4.03 18.52 20.35
C HIS A 119 3.19 19.59 21.05
N ALA A 120 2.56 20.49 20.29
CA ALA A 120 1.70 21.53 20.84
C ALA A 120 0.50 20.97 21.63
N GLY A 121 0.06 19.75 21.31
CA GLY A 121 -0.92 18.98 22.08
C GLY A 121 -2.26 19.71 22.20
N HIS A 122 -2.66 20.07 23.43
CA HIS A 122 -3.93 20.78 23.67
C HIS A 122 -4.00 22.18 23.06
N ARG A 123 -2.85 22.79 22.75
CA ARG A 123 -2.75 24.11 22.10
C ARG A 123 -2.90 24.03 20.59
N SER A 124 -2.77 22.83 20.00
CA SER A 124 -2.87 22.63 18.56
C SER A 124 -4.30 22.83 18.07
N LEU A 125 -4.46 23.66 17.04
CA LEU A 125 -5.73 23.76 16.32
C LEU A 125 -6.06 22.47 15.57
N TRP A 126 -5.08 21.60 15.31
CA TRP A 126 -5.23 20.33 14.61
C TRP A 126 -5.40 19.12 15.54
N LYS A 127 -5.40 19.34 16.86
CA LYS A 127 -5.55 18.28 17.87
C LYS A 127 -6.67 17.28 17.56
N PRO A 128 -7.91 17.68 17.18
CA PRO A 128 -8.98 16.71 16.92
C PRO A 128 -8.69 15.75 15.78
N TYR A 129 -7.92 16.19 14.76
CA TYR A 129 -7.44 15.32 13.70
C TYR A 129 -6.27 14.45 14.18
N LEU A 130 -5.27 15.05 14.84
CA LEU A 130 -4.10 14.33 15.34
C LEU A 130 -4.46 13.20 16.32
N GLU A 131 -5.56 13.33 17.06
CA GLU A 131 -6.01 12.28 17.98
C GLU A 131 -6.49 11.01 17.29
N ILE A 132 -7.12 11.14 16.11
CA ILE A 132 -7.62 9.98 15.37
C ILE A 132 -6.56 9.30 14.51
N LEU A 133 -5.39 9.92 14.32
CA LEU A 133 -4.29 9.31 13.57
C LEU A 133 -3.72 8.09 14.32
N PRO A 134 -3.22 7.08 13.59
CA PRO A 134 -2.48 5.98 14.20
C PRO A 134 -1.33 6.48 15.07
N LYS A 135 -1.20 5.91 16.27
CA LYS A 135 -0.08 6.25 17.16
C LYS A 135 1.23 5.58 16.72
N ALA A 136 1.12 4.45 16.02
CA ALA A 136 2.21 3.72 15.39
C ALA A 136 1.75 3.17 14.04
N TYR A 137 2.71 2.83 13.17
CA TYR A 137 2.50 2.28 11.85
C TYR A 137 3.18 0.92 11.72
N THR A 138 2.66 0.11 10.80
CA THR A 138 3.13 -1.24 10.51
C THR A 138 3.85 -1.35 9.17
N CYS A 139 4.22 -0.21 8.57
CA CYS A 139 5.04 -0.17 7.36
C CYS A 139 6.41 -0.83 7.65
N PRO A 140 7.02 -1.54 6.69
CA PRO A 140 8.34 -2.17 6.83
C PRO A 140 9.43 -1.26 7.43
N VAL A 141 9.43 0.03 7.11
CA VAL A 141 10.35 1.01 7.73
C VAL A 141 10.28 1.03 9.27
N CYS A 142 9.11 0.76 9.85
CA CYS A 142 8.85 0.71 11.29
C CYS A 142 9.07 -0.66 11.94
N LEU A 143 9.33 -1.73 11.17
CA LEU A 143 9.43 -3.09 11.70
C LEU A 143 10.81 -3.37 12.31
N GLU A 144 10.86 -4.35 13.23
CA GLU A 144 12.13 -4.78 13.80
C GLU A 144 13.03 -5.43 12.72
N PRO A 145 14.36 -5.20 12.74
CA PRO A 145 15.28 -5.77 11.75
C PRO A 145 15.15 -7.29 11.57
N GLU A 146 14.86 -8.01 12.65
CA GLU A 146 14.66 -9.45 12.59
C GLU A 146 13.37 -9.89 11.89
N VAL A 147 12.32 -9.07 11.94
CA VAL A 147 11.09 -9.30 11.17
C VAL A 147 11.32 -8.94 9.70
N VAL A 148 12.05 -7.84 9.43
CA VAL A 148 12.44 -7.45 8.07
C VAL A 148 13.25 -8.56 7.38
N ASN A 149 14.08 -9.29 8.13
CA ASN A 149 14.84 -10.44 7.63
C ASN A 149 13.98 -11.65 7.19
N LEU A 150 12.69 -11.67 7.51
CA LEU A 150 11.75 -12.71 7.09
C LEU A 150 10.95 -12.32 5.84
N LEU A 151 11.08 -11.09 5.35
CA LEU A 151 10.39 -10.64 4.14
C LEU A 151 10.97 -11.31 2.88
N PRO A 152 10.17 -11.46 1.80
CA PRO A 152 10.69 -11.81 0.49
C PRO A 152 11.86 -10.91 0.10
N LYS A 153 12.89 -11.45 -0.55
CA LYS A 153 14.16 -10.72 -0.82
C LYS A 153 13.94 -9.37 -1.51
N SER A 154 13.03 -9.32 -2.47
CA SER A 154 12.67 -8.10 -3.19
C SER A 154 12.09 -7.03 -2.26
N LEU A 155 11.18 -7.43 -1.38
CA LEU A 155 10.54 -6.53 -0.42
C LEU A 155 11.50 -6.12 0.70
N LYS A 156 12.35 -7.04 1.17
CA LYS A 156 13.42 -6.74 2.14
C LYS A 156 14.33 -5.62 1.63
N ALA A 157 14.83 -5.74 0.40
CA ALA A 157 15.70 -4.72 -0.19
C ALA A 157 15.02 -3.35 -0.25
N LYS A 158 13.75 -3.30 -0.69
CA LYS A 158 12.96 -2.06 -0.71
C LYS A 158 12.71 -1.48 0.68
N ALA A 159 12.47 -2.32 1.68
CA ALA A 159 12.28 -1.90 3.06
C ALA A 159 13.57 -1.30 3.65
N GLU A 160 14.72 -1.90 3.37
CA GLU A 160 16.03 -1.40 3.79
C GLU A 160 16.38 -0.08 3.09
N GLU A 161 16.09 0.03 1.79
CA GLU A 161 16.24 1.28 1.02
C GLU A 161 15.36 2.40 1.58
N GLN A 162 14.07 2.12 1.84
CA GLN A 162 13.15 3.09 2.42
C GLN A 162 13.62 3.54 3.82
N ARG A 163 14.13 2.63 4.64
CA ARG A 163 14.70 2.96 5.95
C ARG A 163 15.92 3.87 5.82
N ALA A 164 16.87 3.53 4.94
CA ALA A 164 18.05 4.36 4.69
C ALA A 164 17.63 5.75 4.22
N HIS A 165 16.65 5.84 3.32
CA HIS A 165 16.11 7.11 2.85
C HIS A 165 15.50 7.94 3.99
N VAL A 166 14.67 7.37 4.86
CA VAL A 166 14.09 8.12 5.98
C VAL A 166 15.15 8.55 7.01
N GLN A 167 16.18 7.74 7.23
CA GLN A 167 17.32 8.10 8.08
C GLN A 167 18.11 9.28 7.51
N GLU A 168 18.40 9.27 6.21
CA GLU A 168 19.06 10.37 5.52
C GLU A 168 18.19 11.63 5.49
N PHE A 169 16.88 11.47 5.25
CA PHE A 169 15.90 12.54 5.30
C PHE A 169 15.87 13.21 6.68
N PHE A 170 15.96 12.43 7.76
CA PHE A 170 16.10 12.95 9.11
C PHE A 170 17.43 13.69 9.32
N ALA A 171 18.55 13.06 8.95
CA ALA A 171 19.89 13.60 9.16
C ALA A 171 20.10 14.94 8.43
N SER A 172 19.68 15.01 7.16
CA SER A 172 19.77 16.21 6.32
C SER A 172 18.82 17.34 6.76
N SER A 173 17.77 17.03 7.53
CA SER A 173 16.79 18.02 8.01
C SER A 173 17.15 18.65 9.36
N ARG A 174 18.21 18.19 10.05
CA ARG A 174 18.54 18.63 11.41
C ARG A 174 18.84 20.13 11.52
N ASP A 175 19.55 20.69 10.56
CA ASP A 175 19.85 22.13 10.55
C ASP A 175 18.57 22.96 10.38
N PHE A 176 17.66 22.48 9.54
CA PHE A 176 16.35 23.11 9.39
C PHE A 176 15.56 23.05 10.70
N PHE A 177 15.49 21.90 11.38
CA PHE A 177 14.83 21.79 12.69
C PHE A 177 15.47 22.69 13.74
N SER A 178 16.80 22.80 13.75
CA SER A 178 17.56 23.70 14.62
C SER A 178 17.13 25.16 14.44
N SER A 179 16.85 25.58 13.21
CA SER A 179 16.36 26.94 12.91
C SER A 179 14.99 27.26 13.53
N LEU A 180 14.20 26.24 13.88
CA LEU A 180 12.87 26.39 14.46
C LEU A 180 12.89 26.57 15.98
N GLN A 181 14.06 26.48 16.63
CA GLN A 181 14.19 26.59 18.09
C GLN A 181 13.45 27.78 18.73
N PRO A 182 13.41 28.98 18.13
CA PRO A 182 12.67 30.11 18.72
C PRO A 182 11.15 29.88 18.85
N LEU A 183 10.59 28.88 18.17
CA LEU A 183 9.17 28.54 18.25
C LEU A 183 8.82 27.59 19.41
N PHE A 184 9.83 27.01 20.06
CA PHE A 184 9.65 25.95 21.06
C PHE A 184 10.36 26.30 22.37
N ALA A 185 9.69 26.02 23.49
CA ALA A 185 10.28 26.19 24.82
C ALA A 185 11.27 25.07 25.14
N GLU A 186 10.96 23.85 24.71
CA GLU A 186 11.84 22.69 24.81
C GLU A 186 12.87 22.67 23.68
N ALA A 187 13.97 21.92 23.88
CA ALA A 187 14.99 21.74 22.87
C ALA A 187 14.41 21.04 21.63
N VAL A 188 14.65 21.60 20.44
CA VAL A 188 14.10 21.05 19.18
C VAL A 188 14.54 19.62 18.90
N ASP A 189 15.74 19.22 19.31
CA ASP A 189 16.21 17.83 19.18
C ASP A 189 15.34 16.83 19.98
N SER A 190 14.68 17.28 21.06
CA SER A 190 13.74 16.45 21.83
C SER A 190 12.37 16.33 21.16
N ILE A 191 11.99 17.34 20.37
CA ILE A 191 10.70 17.43 19.67
C ILE A 191 10.78 16.71 18.32
N PHE A 192 11.75 17.11 17.51
CA PHE A 192 12.07 16.54 16.21
C PHE A 192 13.07 15.39 16.37
N SER A 193 12.66 14.36 17.09
CA SER A 193 13.41 13.10 17.14
C SER A 193 13.20 12.28 15.87
N TYR A 194 14.10 11.33 15.59
CA TYR A 194 13.93 10.37 14.49
C TYR A 194 12.57 9.66 14.56
N SER A 195 12.15 9.24 15.77
CA SER A 195 10.86 8.56 15.97
C SER A 195 9.65 9.45 15.63
N ALA A 196 9.73 10.74 15.97
CA ALA A 196 8.68 11.72 15.67
C ALA A 196 8.60 11.98 14.17
N LEU A 197 9.76 12.15 13.51
CA LEU A 197 9.80 12.35 12.06
C LEU A 197 9.35 11.10 11.30
N LEU A 198 9.75 9.90 11.74
CA LEU A 198 9.31 8.63 11.17
C LEU A 198 7.79 8.49 11.24
N TRP A 199 7.19 8.80 12.40
CA TRP A 199 5.74 8.81 12.56
C TRP A 199 5.07 9.78 11.58
N ALA A 200 5.60 11.00 11.44
CA ALA A 200 5.05 12.01 10.54
C ALA A 200 5.21 11.59 9.06
N TRP A 201 6.35 11.02 8.69
CA TRP A 201 6.62 10.49 7.36
C TRP A 201 5.62 9.38 7.01
N CYS A 202 5.45 8.39 7.90
CA CYS A 202 4.46 7.34 7.71
C CYS A 202 3.04 7.89 7.65
N THR A 203 2.72 8.93 8.43
CA THR A 203 1.42 9.60 8.35
C THR A 203 1.15 10.15 6.97
N VAL A 204 2.10 10.91 6.40
CA VAL A 204 1.95 11.45 5.04
C VAL A 204 1.88 10.32 4.01
N ASN A 205 2.78 9.34 4.09
CA ASN A 205 2.87 8.24 3.12
C ASN A 205 1.59 7.40 3.06
N THR A 206 0.97 7.15 4.22
CA THR A 206 -0.15 6.20 4.34
C THR A 206 -1.53 6.86 4.26
N ARG A 207 -1.64 8.15 4.58
CA ARG A 207 -2.94 8.85 4.75
C ARG A 207 -3.16 9.99 3.77
N ALA A 208 -2.14 10.41 3.02
CA ALA A 208 -2.31 11.50 2.06
C ALA A 208 -3.15 11.05 0.85
N VAL A 209 -4.01 11.95 0.40
CA VAL A 209 -4.66 11.87 -0.90
C VAL A 209 -3.83 12.62 -1.94
N TYR A 210 -3.93 12.18 -3.19
CA TYR A 210 -3.34 12.92 -4.30
C TYR A 210 -4.13 14.21 -4.52
N LEU A 211 -3.46 15.33 -4.34
CA LEU A 211 -3.93 16.68 -4.59
C LEU A 211 -2.75 17.45 -5.17
N ARG A 212 -2.88 18.09 -6.33
CA ARG A 212 -1.81 18.95 -6.86
C ARG A 212 -2.12 20.42 -6.49
N PRO A 213 -1.69 20.92 -5.33
CA PRO A 213 -1.82 22.35 -5.01
C PRO A 213 -0.99 23.21 -5.98
N ARG A 214 -1.21 24.52 -5.92
CA ARG A 214 -0.36 25.49 -6.62
C ARG A 214 1.07 25.37 -6.08
N GLN A 215 2.02 25.08 -6.96
CA GLN A 215 3.43 25.01 -6.61
C GLN A 215 3.89 26.34 -6.00
N ARG A 216 4.57 26.26 -4.85
CA ARG A 216 5.08 27.42 -4.12
C ARG A 216 6.57 27.59 -4.38
N GLU A 217 7.00 28.78 -4.77
CA GLU A 217 8.42 29.13 -5.01
C GLU A 217 9.31 28.97 -3.77
N CYS A 218 8.71 28.93 -2.58
CA CYS A 218 9.43 28.76 -1.33
C CYS A 218 9.75 27.31 -0.95
N LEU A 219 9.28 26.33 -1.72
CA LEU A 219 9.57 24.90 -1.53
C LEU A 219 10.51 24.40 -2.64
N SER A 220 11.08 23.21 -2.44
CA SER A 220 11.90 22.55 -3.46
C SER A 220 11.07 22.23 -4.73
N ALA A 221 11.76 21.91 -5.83
CA ALA A 221 11.12 21.56 -7.10
C ALA A 221 10.47 20.15 -7.10
N GLU A 222 10.50 19.43 -5.98
CA GLU A 222 9.88 18.12 -5.86
C GLU A 222 8.34 18.20 -6.01
N PRO A 223 7.68 17.11 -6.46
CA PRO A 223 6.24 17.11 -6.65
C PRO A 223 5.46 17.37 -5.35
N ASP A 224 4.81 18.53 -5.27
CA ASP A 224 3.82 18.83 -4.24
C ASP A 224 2.48 18.22 -4.64
N THR A 225 2.24 16.99 -4.17
CA THR A 225 1.06 16.19 -4.58
C THR A 225 0.29 15.56 -3.42
N CYS A 226 0.69 15.86 -2.17
CA CYS A 226 0.14 15.22 -0.97
C CYS A 226 -0.73 16.20 -0.19
N ALA A 227 -1.96 15.78 0.11
CA ALA A 227 -2.81 16.45 1.09
C ALA A 227 -3.31 15.45 2.11
N LEU A 228 -3.22 15.79 3.40
CA LEU A 228 -3.89 15.04 4.45
C LEU A 228 -5.35 15.50 4.52
N ALA A 229 -6.27 14.54 4.47
CA ALA A 229 -7.70 14.78 4.35
C ALA A 229 -8.44 14.19 5.57
N PRO A 230 -8.53 14.93 6.69
CA PRO A 230 -9.15 14.46 7.91
C PRO A 230 -10.53 13.87 7.67
N TYR A 231 -10.83 12.75 8.33
CA TYR A 231 -12.08 12.00 8.21
C TYR A 231 -12.20 11.18 6.93
N LEU A 232 -11.82 11.75 5.78
CA LEU A 232 -11.73 11.01 4.52
C LEU A 232 -10.67 9.90 4.61
N ASP A 233 -9.54 10.19 5.25
CA ASP A 233 -8.43 9.26 5.49
C ASP A 233 -8.78 8.04 6.37
N LEU A 234 -10.00 7.99 6.93
CA LEU A 234 -10.54 6.80 7.61
C LEU A 234 -11.09 5.76 6.64
N LEU A 235 -11.24 6.06 5.35
CA LEU A 235 -11.72 5.10 4.34
C LEU A 235 -10.66 4.04 4.05
N ASN A 236 -11.03 2.77 4.23
CA ASN A 236 -10.15 1.64 4.00
C ASN A 236 -10.05 1.26 2.51
N HIS A 237 -8.98 0.53 2.18
CA HIS A 237 -8.73 0.01 0.85
C HIS A 237 -9.59 -1.22 0.53
N SER A 238 -10.07 -1.33 -0.71
CA SER A 238 -10.45 -2.60 -1.32
C SER A 238 -10.04 -2.62 -2.80
N PRO A 239 -9.39 -3.69 -3.28
CA PRO A 239 -8.99 -3.80 -4.69
C PRO A 239 -10.19 -4.04 -5.63
N HIS A 240 -11.35 -4.39 -5.07
CA HIS A 240 -12.58 -4.70 -5.80
C HIS A 240 -13.50 -3.49 -6.00
N VAL A 241 -13.07 -2.31 -5.53
CA VAL A 241 -13.86 -1.08 -5.57
C VAL A 241 -13.23 -0.10 -6.53
N GLN A 242 -14.07 0.66 -7.23
CA GLN A 242 -13.64 1.80 -8.01
C GLN A 242 -14.35 3.06 -7.49
N VAL A 243 -13.61 4.17 -7.48
CA VAL A 243 -14.13 5.48 -7.08
C VAL A 243 -13.57 6.54 -8.00
N LYS A 244 -14.29 7.65 -8.10
CA LYS A 244 -13.77 8.89 -8.69
C LYS A 244 -13.43 9.83 -7.53
N ALA A 245 -12.15 10.07 -7.31
CA ALA A 245 -11.64 10.96 -6.27
C ALA A 245 -10.90 12.13 -6.93
N ALA A 246 -11.32 13.37 -6.64
CA ALA A 246 -10.70 14.55 -7.20
C ALA A 246 -11.00 15.79 -6.34
N PHE A 247 -10.15 16.80 -6.45
CA PHE A 247 -10.51 18.14 -5.98
C PHE A 247 -11.42 18.82 -7.00
N ASN A 248 -12.53 19.36 -6.51
CA ASN A 248 -13.49 20.09 -7.30
C ASN A 248 -13.26 21.59 -7.07
N GLU A 249 -12.78 22.27 -8.12
CA GLU A 249 -12.47 23.71 -8.10
C GLU A 249 -13.71 24.59 -7.96
N GLU A 250 -14.89 24.10 -8.37
CA GLU A 250 -16.14 24.87 -8.24
C GLU A 250 -16.68 24.84 -6.80
N THR A 251 -16.62 23.67 -6.16
CA THR A 251 -17.09 23.50 -4.76
C THR A 251 -15.98 23.71 -3.73
N HIS A 252 -14.73 23.96 -4.17
CA HIS A 252 -13.54 24.05 -3.33
C HIS A 252 -13.45 22.90 -2.31
N SER A 253 -13.69 21.68 -2.77
CA SER A 253 -13.79 20.49 -1.92
C SER A 253 -13.13 19.29 -2.57
N TYR A 254 -12.52 18.42 -1.77
CA TYR A 254 -12.08 17.10 -2.21
C TYR A 254 -13.26 16.12 -2.17
N GLU A 255 -13.64 15.60 -3.32
CA GLU A 255 -14.84 14.82 -3.51
C GLU A 255 -14.52 13.38 -3.90
N ILE A 256 -15.19 12.42 -3.26
CA ILE A 256 -15.15 11.00 -3.66
C ILE A 256 -16.55 10.55 -4.04
N ARG A 257 -16.69 10.04 -5.26
CA ARG A 257 -17.92 9.42 -5.77
C ARG A 257 -17.72 7.94 -5.97
N THR A 258 -18.69 7.15 -5.56
CA THR A 258 -18.64 5.70 -5.74
C THR A 258 -19.09 5.30 -7.13
N THR A 259 -18.50 4.24 -7.69
CA THR A 259 -19.05 3.54 -8.87
C THR A 259 -19.85 2.29 -8.48
N SER A 260 -19.98 2.02 -7.18
CA SER A 260 -20.59 0.81 -6.63
C SER A 260 -21.78 1.15 -5.75
N ARG A 261 -22.65 0.16 -5.50
CA ARG A 261 -23.79 0.31 -4.59
C ARG A 261 -23.40 -0.13 -3.19
N TRP A 262 -23.82 0.63 -2.19
CA TRP A 262 -23.58 0.32 -0.78
C TRP A 262 -24.90 0.25 -0.03
N ARG A 263 -25.06 -0.75 0.83
CA ARG A 263 -26.21 -0.79 1.73
C ARG A 263 -25.92 0.03 2.98
N LYS A 264 -27.00 0.51 3.59
CA LYS A 264 -26.95 1.13 4.90
C LYS A 264 -26.23 0.24 5.93
N HIS A 265 -25.26 0.83 6.63
CA HIS A 265 -24.37 0.26 7.64
C HIS A 265 -23.30 -0.71 7.13
N GLU A 266 -23.07 -0.80 5.82
CA GLU A 266 -21.88 -1.47 5.27
C GLU A 266 -20.65 -0.55 5.37
N GLU A 267 -19.46 -1.16 5.48
CA GLU A 267 -18.19 -0.45 5.35
C GLU A 267 -18.08 0.15 3.97
N VAL A 268 -17.66 1.42 3.87
CA VAL A 268 -17.40 2.09 2.60
C VAL A 268 -15.90 2.03 2.35
N PHE A 269 -15.52 1.42 1.23
CA PHE A 269 -14.13 1.34 0.80
C PHE A 269 -13.83 2.32 -0.33
N ILE A 270 -12.55 2.64 -0.48
CA ILE A 270 -11.98 3.26 -1.67
C ILE A 270 -10.86 2.37 -2.21
N CYS A 271 -10.38 2.64 -3.42
CA CYS A 271 -9.20 1.97 -3.96
C CYS A 271 -8.02 2.94 -3.95
N TYR A 272 -6.92 2.50 -3.33
CA TYR A 272 -5.69 3.29 -3.23
C TYR A 272 -4.85 3.19 -4.52
N GLY A 273 -5.21 2.26 -5.40
CA GLY A 273 -4.51 1.94 -6.63
C GLY A 273 -4.49 0.42 -6.87
N PRO A 274 -4.22 -0.02 -8.10
CA PRO A 274 -4.08 -1.44 -8.43
C PRO A 274 -2.71 -1.95 -7.95
N HIS A 275 -2.57 -2.12 -6.64
CA HIS A 275 -1.31 -2.45 -5.98
C HIS A 275 -1.27 -3.91 -5.57
N ASP A 276 -0.14 -4.58 -5.79
CA ASP A 276 0.17 -5.87 -5.18
C ASP A 276 0.37 -5.73 -3.65
N ASN A 277 0.40 -6.86 -2.95
CA ASN A 277 0.55 -6.86 -1.51
C ASN A 277 1.95 -6.52 -1.00
N GLN A 278 3.01 -6.65 -1.81
CA GLN A 278 4.32 -6.15 -1.42
C GLN A 278 4.29 -4.61 -1.37
N ARG A 279 3.64 -3.96 -2.34
CA ARG A 279 3.44 -2.50 -2.35
C ARG A 279 2.47 -2.02 -1.27
N LEU A 280 1.32 -2.68 -1.09
CA LEU A 280 0.38 -2.32 -0.03
C LEU A 280 1.03 -2.43 1.36
N PHE A 281 1.86 -3.46 1.57
CA PHE A 281 2.58 -3.60 2.82
C PHE A 281 3.66 -2.53 2.98
N LEU A 282 4.47 -2.29 1.94
CA LEU A 282 5.55 -1.30 1.95
C LEU A 282 5.05 0.12 2.22
N GLU A 283 3.97 0.53 1.54
CA GLU A 283 3.52 1.92 1.54
C GLU A 283 2.43 2.21 2.58
N TYR A 284 1.61 1.22 2.92
CA TYR A 284 0.45 1.39 3.80
C TYR A 284 0.48 0.52 5.07
N GLY A 285 1.38 -0.47 5.15
CA GLY A 285 1.54 -1.31 6.33
C GLY A 285 0.51 -2.42 6.49
N PHE A 286 -0.20 -2.83 5.43
CA PHE A 286 -1.17 -3.94 5.49
C PHE A 286 -1.07 -4.87 4.28
N VAL A 287 -1.64 -6.07 4.42
CA VAL A 287 -1.76 -7.08 3.36
C VAL A 287 -3.24 -7.26 3.04
N SER A 288 -3.64 -7.03 1.79
CA SER A 288 -5.04 -7.16 1.36
C SER A 288 -5.40 -8.62 1.10
N VAL A 289 -6.52 -9.09 1.63
CA VAL A 289 -6.99 -10.45 1.41
C VAL A 289 -7.60 -10.58 0.00
N HIS A 290 -7.33 -11.68 -0.70
CA HIS A 290 -7.84 -11.95 -2.05
C HIS A 290 -7.55 -10.80 -3.03
N ASN A 291 -6.32 -10.30 -3.02
CA ASN A 291 -5.90 -9.22 -3.90
C ASN A 291 -5.71 -9.76 -5.34
N PRO A 292 -6.51 -9.32 -6.33
CA PRO A 292 -6.36 -9.76 -7.71
C PRO A 292 -5.05 -9.28 -8.36
N HIS A 293 -4.40 -8.28 -7.77
CA HIS A 293 -3.12 -7.75 -8.24
C HIS A 293 -1.91 -8.39 -7.53
N ALA A 294 -2.13 -9.31 -6.60
CA ALA A 294 -1.05 -9.99 -5.92
C ALA A 294 -0.21 -10.84 -6.88
N CYS A 295 1.10 -10.84 -6.64
CA CYS A 295 2.06 -11.59 -7.44
C CYS A 295 3.31 -11.93 -6.64
N VAL A 296 4.07 -12.92 -7.11
CA VAL A 296 5.36 -13.32 -6.56
C VAL A 296 6.45 -12.94 -7.55
N TYR A 297 7.44 -12.16 -7.11
CA TYR A 297 8.52 -11.68 -7.96
C TYR A 297 9.63 -12.73 -8.14
N VAL A 298 10.08 -12.89 -9.38
CA VAL A 298 11.23 -13.71 -9.75
C VAL A 298 12.43 -12.80 -9.95
N SER A 299 13.45 -12.95 -9.11
CA SER A 299 14.68 -12.17 -9.23
C SER A 299 15.57 -12.69 -10.36
N ARG A 300 16.47 -11.83 -10.85
CA ARG A 300 17.44 -12.20 -11.89
C ARG A 300 18.34 -13.36 -11.43
N GLU A 301 18.74 -13.37 -10.17
CA GLU A 301 19.61 -14.40 -9.60
C GLU A 301 18.93 -15.78 -9.65
N ILE A 302 17.63 -15.83 -9.31
CA ILE A 302 16.85 -17.06 -9.40
C ILE A 302 16.66 -17.47 -10.85
N LEU A 303 16.37 -16.52 -11.75
CA LEU A 303 16.24 -16.80 -13.18
C LEU A 303 17.51 -17.47 -13.74
N VAL A 304 18.69 -16.89 -13.47
CA VAL A 304 19.98 -17.41 -13.94
C VAL A 304 20.33 -18.77 -13.31
N LYS A 305 19.97 -18.99 -12.04
CA LYS A 305 20.24 -20.25 -11.33
C LYS A 305 19.65 -21.49 -12.02
N TYR A 306 18.49 -21.36 -12.68
CA TYR A 306 17.80 -22.47 -13.33
C TYR A 306 18.07 -22.59 -14.83
N LEU A 307 18.83 -21.66 -15.42
CA LEU A 307 19.21 -21.72 -16.82
C LEU A 307 20.44 -22.62 -17.05
N PRO A 308 20.59 -23.21 -18.25
CA PRO A 308 21.79 -23.98 -18.59
C PRO A 308 23.06 -23.14 -18.48
N SER A 309 24.05 -23.59 -17.70
CA SER A 309 25.31 -22.85 -17.44
C SER A 309 26.29 -22.81 -18.61
N THR A 310 26.05 -23.60 -19.66
CA THR A 310 26.97 -23.78 -20.80
C THR A 310 26.74 -22.80 -21.95
N ASP A 311 25.73 -21.94 -21.86
CA ASP A 311 25.37 -21.03 -22.94
C ASP A 311 26.35 -19.83 -23.04
N LYS A 312 27.21 -19.87 -24.05
CA LYS A 312 28.18 -18.79 -24.36
C LYS A 312 27.52 -17.46 -24.73
N GLN A 313 26.23 -17.43 -25.04
CA GLN A 313 25.48 -16.23 -25.42
C GLN A 313 24.63 -15.67 -24.27
N MET A 314 24.71 -16.24 -23.07
CA MET A 314 23.85 -15.86 -21.92
C MET A 314 23.93 -14.36 -21.58
N ASP A 315 25.13 -13.79 -21.50
CA ASP A 315 25.29 -12.36 -21.20
C ASP A 315 24.65 -11.46 -22.27
N LYS A 316 24.75 -11.86 -23.54
CA LYS A 316 24.12 -11.14 -24.65
C LYS A 316 22.60 -11.24 -24.58
N LYS A 317 22.06 -12.41 -24.23
CA LYS A 317 20.61 -12.62 -24.02
C LYS A 317 20.09 -11.76 -22.88
N ILE A 318 20.80 -11.72 -21.75
CA ILE A 318 20.45 -10.87 -20.61
C ILE A 318 20.53 -9.38 -20.98
N SER A 319 21.56 -8.95 -21.73
CA SER A 319 21.66 -7.58 -22.24
C SER A 319 20.45 -7.21 -23.09
N ILE A 320 20.05 -8.07 -24.04
CA ILE A 320 18.87 -7.84 -24.86
C ILE A 320 17.62 -7.66 -23.99
N LEU A 321 17.39 -8.54 -23.01
CA LEU A 321 16.23 -8.39 -22.12
C LEU A 321 16.28 -7.08 -21.35
N LYS A 322 17.45 -6.67 -20.86
CA LYS A 322 17.62 -5.39 -20.16
C LYS A 322 17.33 -4.20 -21.07
N ASP A 323 17.92 -4.18 -22.26
CA ASP A 323 17.78 -3.09 -23.24
C ASP A 323 16.34 -2.92 -23.74
N HIS A 324 15.52 -3.98 -23.64
CA HIS A 324 14.12 -3.97 -24.06
C HIS A 324 13.12 -3.99 -22.88
N GLY A 325 13.57 -3.87 -21.62
CA GLY A 325 12.67 -3.77 -20.46
C GLY A 325 11.99 -5.09 -20.04
N TYR A 326 12.61 -6.24 -20.33
CA TYR A 326 12.11 -7.58 -20.01
C TYR A 326 12.88 -8.27 -18.87
N ILE A 327 13.68 -7.53 -18.08
CA ILE A 327 14.39 -8.08 -16.92
C ILE A 327 13.74 -7.68 -15.58
N GLU A 328 12.74 -6.81 -15.62
CA GLU A 328 12.00 -6.32 -14.46
C GLU A 328 10.57 -6.87 -14.45
N ASN A 329 9.95 -6.90 -13.27
CA ASN A 329 8.55 -7.34 -13.09
C ASN A 329 8.27 -8.75 -13.66
N LEU A 330 9.24 -9.64 -13.52
CA LEU A 330 9.08 -11.07 -13.79
C LEU A 330 8.33 -11.68 -12.60
N THR A 331 7.18 -12.31 -12.85
CA THR A 331 6.26 -12.65 -11.77
C THR A 331 5.47 -13.93 -12.02
N PHE A 332 5.01 -14.54 -10.93
CA PHE A 332 3.88 -15.48 -10.91
C PHE A 332 2.64 -14.78 -10.35
N GLY A 333 1.48 -15.02 -10.96
CA GLY A 333 0.18 -14.52 -10.53
C GLY A 333 -0.85 -15.64 -10.39
N TRP A 334 -2.10 -15.28 -10.12
CA TRP A 334 -3.19 -16.26 -10.00
C TRP A 334 -3.37 -17.10 -11.27
N ASP A 335 -3.10 -16.52 -12.44
CA ASP A 335 -3.24 -17.15 -13.75
C ASP A 335 -1.93 -17.76 -14.29
N GLY A 336 -0.93 -17.98 -13.43
CA GLY A 336 0.36 -18.54 -13.85
C GLY A 336 1.49 -17.51 -14.01
N PRO A 337 2.58 -17.87 -14.73
CA PRO A 337 3.69 -16.97 -14.99
C PRO A 337 3.26 -15.79 -15.85
N SER A 338 3.78 -14.61 -15.56
CA SER A 338 3.51 -13.42 -16.37
C SER A 338 4.09 -13.58 -17.77
N TRP A 339 3.46 -12.92 -18.75
CA TRP A 339 3.95 -12.90 -20.12
C TRP A 339 5.41 -12.43 -20.20
N ARG A 340 5.81 -11.46 -19.36
CA ARG A 340 7.21 -11.02 -19.26
C ARG A 340 8.15 -12.14 -18.84
N LEU A 341 7.78 -12.92 -17.82
CA LEU A 341 8.57 -14.05 -17.35
C LEU A 341 8.72 -15.12 -18.44
N LEU A 342 7.62 -15.46 -19.13
CA LEU A 342 7.68 -16.43 -20.22
C LEU A 342 8.52 -15.92 -21.40
N THR A 343 8.33 -14.68 -21.85
CA THR A 343 9.13 -14.09 -22.93
C THR A 343 10.62 -14.06 -22.58
N ALA A 344 10.97 -13.70 -21.34
CA ALA A 344 12.34 -13.74 -20.86
C ALA A 344 12.92 -15.16 -20.89
N LEU A 345 12.18 -16.15 -20.37
CA LEU A 345 12.60 -17.55 -20.37
C LEU A 345 12.76 -18.10 -21.79
N LYS A 346 11.83 -17.82 -22.71
CA LYS A 346 11.92 -18.25 -24.11
C LYS A 346 13.18 -17.72 -24.77
N LEU A 347 13.49 -16.43 -24.60
CA LEU A 347 14.70 -15.83 -25.15
C LEU A 347 15.95 -16.46 -24.54
N LEU A 348 15.96 -16.64 -23.22
CA LEU A 348 17.08 -17.24 -22.50
C LEU A 348 17.32 -18.70 -22.90
N CYS A 349 16.24 -19.44 -23.23
CA CYS A 349 16.28 -20.83 -23.68
C CYS A 349 16.45 -21.00 -25.20
N LEU A 350 16.66 -19.92 -25.98
CA LEU A 350 16.88 -20.06 -27.42
C LEU A 350 18.15 -20.86 -27.70
N GLU A 351 18.11 -21.80 -28.64
CA GLU A 351 19.33 -22.49 -29.09
C GLU A 351 20.24 -21.51 -29.85
N ALA A 352 21.55 -21.77 -29.84
CA ALA A 352 22.54 -20.87 -30.41
C ALA A 352 22.29 -20.59 -31.91
N GLU A 353 21.78 -21.58 -32.63
CA GLU A 353 21.46 -21.52 -34.06
C GLU A 353 20.23 -20.64 -34.34
N LYS A 354 19.28 -20.59 -33.39
CA LYS A 354 18.04 -19.80 -33.51
C LYS A 354 18.12 -18.44 -32.82
N PHE A 355 19.26 -18.10 -32.22
CA PHE A 355 19.43 -16.83 -31.50
C PHE A 355 19.11 -15.61 -32.38
N THR A 356 19.34 -15.67 -33.69
CA THR A 356 18.96 -14.60 -34.65
C THR A 356 17.46 -14.25 -34.63
N CYS A 357 16.61 -15.16 -34.15
CA CYS A 357 15.17 -15.00 -34.03
C CYS A 357 14.73 -14.34 -32.71
N TRP A 358 15.64 -13.84 -31.86
CA TRP A 358 15.30 -13.22 -30.56
C TRP A 358 14.24 -12.12 -30.66
N LYS A 359 14.22 -11.33 -31.76
CA LYS A 359 13.21 -10.29 -31.99
C LYS A 359 11.80 -10.87 -32.10
N LYS A 360 11.67 -12.02 -32.76
CA LYS A 360 10.39 -12.74 -32.92
C LYS A 360 9.86 -13.21 -31.56
N VAL A 361 10.75 -13.66 -30.67
CA VAL A 361 10.38 -14.01 -29.29
C VAL A 361 9.79 -12.81 -28.54
N LEU A 362 10.40 -11.63 -28.66
CA LEU A 362 9.88 -10.42 -28.01
C LEU A 362 8.52 -9.97 -28.58
N LEU A 363 8.23 -10.32 -29.84
CA LEU A 363 6.91 -10.11 -30.46
C LEU A 363 5.88 -11.18 -30.08
N GLY A 364 6.27 -12.18 -29.28
CA GLY A 364 5.40 -13.28 -28.85
C GLY A 364 5.27 -14.41 -29.86
N GLU A 365 6.09 -14.45 -30.91
CA GLU A 365 6.09 -15.55 -31.87
C GLU A 365 6.70 -16.83 -31.25
N VAL A 366 6.09 -17.97 -31.55
CA VAL A 366 6.61 -19.29 -31.21
C VAL A 366 7.74 -19.65 -32.16
N ILE A 367 8.93 -19.94 -31.62
CA ILE A 367 10.11 -20.28 -32.43
C ILE A 367 10.22 -21.78 -32.69
N SER A 368 9.93 -22.60 -31.67
CA SER A 368 9.83 -24.06 -31.79
C SER A 368 9.24 -24.65 -30.53
N ASP A 369 8.56 -25.79 -30.65
CA ASP A 369 7.95 -26.53 -29.52
C ASP A 369 8.96 -26.87 -28.42
N THR A 370 10.20 -27.21 -28.78
CA THR A 370 11.28 -27.47 -27.82
C THR A 370 11.60 -26.26 -26.95
N ASN A 371 11.58 -25.06 -27.52
CA ASN A 371 11.87 -23.82 -26.79
C ASN A 371 10.71 -23.45 -25.86
N GLU A 372 9.48 -23.58 -26.33
CA GLU A 372 8.27 -23.42 -25.53
C GLU A 372 8.28 -24.38 -24.32
N LYS A 373 8.46 -25.67 -24.58
CA LYS A 373 8.53 -26.71 -23.54
C LYS A 373 9.64 -26.45 -22.53
N THR A 374 10.86 -26.16 -23.00
CA THR A 374 12.00 -25.87 -22.11
C THR A 374 11.74 -24.65 -21.23
N SER A 375 11.14 -23.59 -21.80
CA SER A 375 10.81 -22.39 -21.03
C SER A 375 9.77 -22.65 -19.94
N LEU A 376 8.75 -23.47 -20.23
CA LEU A 376 7.73 -23.89 -19.26
C LEU A 376 8.32 -24.80 -18.17
N ASP A 377 9.19 -25.75 -18.54
CA ASP A 377 9.86 -26.64 -17.59
C ASP A 377 10.74 -25.85 -16.60
N ILE A 378 11.42 -24.80 -17.07
CA ILE A 378 12.20 -23.92 -16.19
C ILE A 378 11.29 -23.06 -15.32
N ALA A 379 10.21 -22.48 -15.86
CA ALA A 379 9.22 -21.75 -15.07
C ALA A 379 8.66 -22.61 -13.94
N GLN A 380 8.36 -23.87 -14.21
CA GLN A 380 7.87 -24.82 -13.22
C GLN A 380 8.90 -25.12 -12.13
N LYS A 381 10.18 -25.35 -12.50
CA LYS A 381 11.26 -25.53 -11.51
C LYS A 381 11.42 -24.31 -10.60
N ILE A 382 11.35 -23.10 -11.15
CA ILE A 382 11.40 -21.85 -10.39
C ILE A 382 10.18 -21.75 -9.46
N CYS A 383 8.99 -22.08 -9.94
CA CYS A 383 7.76 -22.06 -9.15
C CYS A 383 7.85 -23.01 -7.94
N TYR A 384 8.30 -24.25 -8.15
CA TYR A 384 8.49 -25.21 -7.05
C TYR A 384 9.54 -24.77 -6.04
N TYR A 385 10.64 -24.16 -6.50
CA TYR A 385 11.62 -23.56 -5.60
C TYR A 385 11.00 -22.54 -4.66
N PHE A 386 10.17 -21.63 -5.18
CA PHE A 386 9.49 -20.64 -4.35
C PHE A 386 8.47 -21.27 -3.41
N ILE A 387 7.80 -22.35 -3.80
CA ILE A 387 6.90 -23.10 -2.91
C ILE A 387 7.69 -23.66 -1.71
N GLU A 388 8.84 -24.29 -1.94
CA GLU A 388 9.69 -24.83 -0.88
C GLU A 388 10.22 -23.72 0.04
N GLU A 389 10.74 -22.63 -0.55
CA GLU A 389 11.23 -21.46 0.18
C GLU A 389 10.13 -20.86 1.07
N THR A 390 8.94 -20.67 0.51
CA THR A 390 7.79 -20.11 1.23
C THR A 390 7.37 -20.98 2.42
N ASN A 391 7.30 -22.31 2.23
CA ASN A 391 6.96 -23.22 3.34
C ASN A 391 8.00 -23.18 4.46
N ALA A 392 9.30 -23.14 4.11
CA ALA A 392 10.37 -23.05 5.10
C ALA A 392 10.31 -21.74 5.90
N VAL A 393 10.01 -20.61 5.23
CA VAL A 393 9.86 -19.32 5.91
C VAL A 393 8.62 -19.29 6.79
N LEU A 394 7.48 -19.83 6.34
CA LEU A 394 6.26 -19.91 7.16
C LEU A 394 6.47 -20.73 8.45
N GLN A 395 7.21 -21.84 8.39
CA GLN A 395 7.59 -22.59 9.59
C GLN A 395 8.45 -21.75 10.55
N LYS A 396 9.42 -21.00 10.02
CA LYS A 396 10.26 -20.08 10.81
C LYS A 396 9.43 -18.96 11.46
N VAL A 397 8.47 -18.39 10.73
CA VAL A 397 7.57 -17.36 11.25
C VAL A 397 6.70 -17.93 12.37
N SER A 398 6.13 -19.12 12.19
CA SER A 398 5.33 -19.78 13.23
C SER A 398 6.13 -19.97 14.51
N HIS A 399 7.35 -20.52 14.41
CA HIS A 399 8.22 -20.70 15.57
C HIS A 399 8.57 -19.37 16.26
N MET A 400 8.87 -18.32 15.48
CA MET A 400 9.17 -17.00 16.04
C MET A 400 7.96 -16.36 16.73
N LYS A 401 6.72 -16.64 16.29
CA LYS A 401 5.50 -16.17 16.97
C LYS A 401 5.34 -16.79 18.35
N ASP A 402 5.74 -18.06 18.51
CA ASP A 402 5.69 -18.76 19.80
C ASP A 402 6.76 -18.23 20.79
N GLU A 403 7.93 -17.85 20.28
CA GLU A 403 9.03 -17.33 21.11
C GLU A 403 8.94 -15.83 21.41
N LYS A 404 8.37 -15.04 20.49
CA LYS A 404 8.42 -13.57 20.51
C LYS A 404 7.04 -12.94 20.48
N GLU A 405 6.33 -13.07 21.60
CA GLU A 405 4.98 -12.50 21.77
C GLU A 405 4.93 -11.00 21.44
N ALA A 406 5.98 -10.23 21.78
CA ALA A 406 6.04 -8.79 21.48
C ALA A 406 6.00 -8.45 19.98
N LEU A 407 6.38 -9.40 19.10
CA LEU A 407 6.43 -9.21 17.64
C LEU A 407 5.25 -9.84 16.92
N ILE A 408 4.29 -10.43 17.64
CA ILE A 408 3.21 -11.23 17.05
C ILE A 408 2.43 -10.49 15.97
N ASN A 409 2.18 -9.18 16.16
CA ASN A 409 1.46 -8.36 15.20
C ASN A 409 2.27 -8.15 13.90
N GLN A 410 3.58 -7.93 14.01
CA GLN A 410 4.46 -7.77 12.85
C GLN A 410 4.60 -9.10 12.10
N LEU A 411 4.81 -10.20 12.84
CA LEU A 411 4.95 -11.54 12.29
C LEU A 411 3.67 -12.03 11.59
N THR A 412 2.49 -11.65 12.09
CA THR A 412 1.20 -11.98 11.45
C THR A 412 1.05 -11.32 10.08
N LEU A 413 1.59 -10.11 9.87
CA LEU A 413 1.61 -9.47 8.56
C LEU A 413 2.54 -10.21 7.59
N VAL A 414 3.74 -10.59 8.06
CA VAL A 414 4.69 -11.38 7.28
C VAL A 414 4.10 -12.74 6.90
N GLU A 415 3.47 -13.43 7.84
CA GLU A 415 2.76 -14.69 7.60
C GLU A 415 1.64 -14.53 6.57
N SER A 416 0.86 -13.45 6.64
CA SER A 416 -0.22 -13.17 5.71
C SER A 416 0.31 -12.99 4.28
N LEU A 417 1.42 -12.27 4.13
CA LEU A 417 2.09 -12.08 2.83
C LEU A 417 2.54 -13.44 2.24
N TRP A 418 3.33 -14.21 3.00
CA TRP A 418 3.81 -15.52 2.53
C TRP A 418 2.69 -16.53 2.27
N THR A 419 1.61 -16.49 3.06
CA THR A 419 0.44 -17.34 2.86
C THR A 419 -0.25 -17.04 1.54
N GLU A 420 -0.31 -15.77 1.13
CA GLU A 420 -0.82 -15.40 -0.19
C GLU A 420 0.13 -15.83 -1.30
N GLU A 421 1.44 -15.57 -1.16
CA GLU A 421 2.44 -16.00 -2.14
C GLU A 421 2.38 -17.52 -2.37
N LEU A 422 2.22 -18.32 -1.31
CA LEU A 422 2.06 -19.77 -1.42
C LEU A 422 0.81 -20.18 -2.22
N LYS A 423 -0.32 -19.48 -2.04
CA LYS A 423 -1.56 -19.75 -2.78
C LYS A 423 -1.39 -19.41 -4.26
N ILE A 424 -0.74 -18.28 -4.56
CA ILE A 424 -0.43 -17.85 -5.93
C ILE A 424 0.48 -18.87 -6.61
N LEU A 425 1.54 -19.30 -5.94
CA LEU A 425 2.50 -20.27 -6.49
C LEU A 425 1.84 -21.62 -6.76
N ARG A 426 0.95 -22.09 -5.87
CA ARG A 426 0.18 -23.33 -6.11
C ARG A 426 -0.75 -23.22 -7.31
N ALA A 427 -1.51 -22.12 -7.41
CA ALA A 427 -2.34 -21.85 -8.59
C ALA A 427 -1.50 -21.76 -9.88
N SER A 428 -0.35 -21.08 -9.81
CA SER A 428 0.59 -20.99 -10.93
C SER A 428 1.16 -22.35 -11.34
N ALA A 429 1.48 -23.23 -10.39
CA ALA A 429 1.98 -24.57 -10.67
C ALA A 429 0.93 -25.44 -11.39
N GLU A 430 -0.34 -25.33 -10.99
CA GLU A 430 -1.46 -26.00 -11.68
C GLU A 430 -1.61 -25.51 -13.12
N THR A 431 -1.57 -24.18 -13.34
CA THR A 431 -1.61 -23.60 -14.69
C THR A 431 -0.43 -24.05 -15.55
N LEU A 432 0.79 -24.05 -14.99
CA LEU A 432 1.99 -24.53 -15.69
C LEU A 432 1.87 -25.99 -16.10
N HIS A 433 1.34 -26.84 -15.22
CA HIS A 433 1.11 -28.25 -15.53
C HIS A 433 0.13 -28.40 -16.70
N SER A 434 -0.97 -27.64 -16.70
CA SER A 434 -1.91 -27.63 -17.83
C SER A 434 -1.26 -27.19 -19.14
N LEU A 435 -0.41 -26.15 -19.11
CA LEU A 435 0.29 -25.66 -20.29
C LEU A 435 1.29 -26.68 -20.85
N GLN A 436 2.00 -27.43 -19.99
CA GLN A 436 2.95 -28.46 -20.41
C GLN A 436 2.27 -29.64 -21.10
N THR A 437 1.07 -30.03 -20.66
CA THR A 437 0.31 -31.14 -21.29
C THR A 437 -0.09 -30.87 -22.74
N ALA A 438 -0.08 -29.60 -23.18
CA ALA A 438 -0.30 -29.26 -24.58
C ALA A 438 0.91 -29.57 -25.50
N PHE A 439 2.09 -29.85 -24.94
CA PHE A 439 3.34 -30.15 -25.65
C PHE A 439 3.82 -31.61 -25.44
N THR A 440 2.99 -32.45 -24.84
CA THR A 440 3.19 -33.91 -24.72
C THR A 440 2.23 -34.62 -25.64
#